data_AF-A0A2Z6AUN2-F1
#
_entry.id   AF-A0A2Z6AUN2-F1
#
_cell.length_a   1.000
_cell.length_b   1.000
_cell.length_c   1.000
_cell.angle_alpha   90.00
_cell.angle_beta   90.00
_cell.angle_gamma   90.00
#
_symmetry.space_group_name_H-M   'P 1'
#
loop_
_entity.id
_entity.type
_entity.pdbx_description
1 polymer ?
#
loop_
_entity_poly.entity_id
_entity_poly.type
_entity_poly.pdbx_seq_one_letter_code
_entity_poly.pdbx_strand_id
1 'polypeptide(L)'
;MRQTSQRLAKRIALSLIILSAALAICAIAFHRIHNMDQERALELMAETVSMQAIKSAHWLDTQEAIFRTFAADVTLEQALAPASAMHLTTELQSKAPLYIDLSVVNDTGRTLWGGTSTGSMHGNFLWFKDATGPDRFAGGIYPAPDGTPRILFSRRLTEEGRGWHLRGEVDATALSTLISSTEAAGWVLVGAQGPAISLAGMIPNPGLTLRLGEACREPLPLAKRLNNGWLVAATNIPERKTALAVVMPEPSTPYKNIGLALTIMAAVCLAYAGYIRARALKN
;
A
#
# COMPACT_ATOMS: atom_id res chain seq x y z
N MET A 1 30.99 -65.79 5.66
CA MET A 1 31.26 -64.33 5.60
C MET A 1 30.38 -63.55 4.60
N ARG A 2 30.04 -64.07 3.40
CA ARG A 2 29.18 -63.33 2.43
C ARG A 2 27.74 -63.09 2.90
N GLN A 3 27.15 -64.02 3.64
CA GLN A 3 25.75 -63.91 4.09
C GLN A 3 25.58 -62.84 5.20
N THR A 4 26.59 -62.64 6.04
CA THR A 4 26.57 -61.63 7.10
C THR A 4 26.74 -60.22 6.55
N SER A 5 27.60 -60.02 5.53
CA SER A 5 27.78 -58.72 4.88
C SER A 5 26.53 -58.28 4.10
N GLN A 6 25.84 -59.20 3.40
CA GLN A 6 24.58 -58.90 2.72
C GLN A 6 23.45 -58.52 3.69
N ARG A 7 23.35 -59.22 4.84
CA ARG A 7 22.36 -58.86 5.89
C ARG A 7 22.64 -57.48 6.48
N LEU A 8 23.91 -57.15 6.70
CA LEU A 8 24.31 -55.82 7.18
C LEU A 8 24.00 -54.71 6.16
N ALA A 9 24.35 -54.92 4.88
CA ALA A 9 24.06 -53.95 3.81
C ALA A 9 22.55 -53.69 3.66
N LYS A 10 21.71 -54.73 3.75
CA LYS A 10 20.25 -54.59 3.74
C LYS A 10 19.73 -53.79 4.93
N ARG A 11 20.26 -54.02 6.14
CA ARG A 11 19.88 -53.26 7.34
C ARG A 11 20.27 -51.78 7.22
N ILE A 12 21.49 -51.48 6.76
CA ILE A 12 21.94 -50.10 6.54
C ILE A 12 21.06 -49.40 5.50
N ALA A 13 20.79 -50.05 4.37
CA ALA A 13 19.93 -49.48 3.33
C ALA A 13 18.51 -49.21 3.85
N LEU A 14 17.94 -50.14 4.65
CA LEU A 14 16.62 -49.94 5.27
C LEU A 14 16.63 -48.77 6.25
N SER A 15 17.65 -48.64 7.11
CA SER A 15 17.78 -47.51 8.02
C SER A 15 17.88 -46.17 7.29
N LEU A 16 18.60 -46.11 6.16
CA LEU A 16 18.70 -44.90 5.34
C LEU A 16 17.39 -44.53 4.67
N ILE A 17 16.59 -45.51 4.24
CA ILE A 17 15.25 -45.27 3.70
C ILE A 17 14.33 -44.71 4.78
N ILE A 18 14.33 -45.30 5.98
CA ILE A 18 13.54 -44.83 7.13
C ILE A 18 13.95 -43.40 7.51
N LEU A 19 15.26 -43.12 7.59
CA LEU A 19 15.78 -41.79 7.88
C LEU A 19 15.36 -40.77 6.82
N SER A 20 15.43 -41.13 5.53
CA SER A 20 14.97 -40.26 4.45
C SER A 20 13.48 -39.93 4.56
N ALA A 21 12.64 -40.92 4.84
CA ALA A 21 11.21 -40.70 5.05
C ALA A 21 10.94 -39.75 6.22
N ALA A 22 11.64 -39.91 7.35
CA ALA A 22 11.53 -39.01 8.49
C ALA A 22 11.97 -37.58 8.15
N LEU A 23 13.09 -37.41 7.44
CA LEU A 23 13.58 -36.10 7.00
C LEU A 23 12.60 -35.42 6.03
N ALA A 24 11.98 -36.18 5.12
CA ALA A 24 10.96 -35.67 4.20
C ALA A 24 9.69 -35.21 4.95
N ILE A 25 9.23 -35.97 5.95
CA ILE A 25 8.09 -35.57 6.79
C ILE A 25 8.41 -34.27 7.53
N CYS A 26 9.61 -34.16 8.12
CA CYS A 26 10.05 -32.92 8.76
C CYS A 26 10.09 -31.76 7.76
N ALA A 27 10.62 -31.96 6.56
CA ALA A 27 10.65 -30.93 5.52
C ALA A 27 9.23 -30.44 5.14
N ILE A 28 8.27 -31.36 4.98
CA ILE A 28 6.85 -31.02 4.73
C ILE A 28 6.26 -30.24 5.90
N ALA A 29 6.53 -30.67 7.14
CA ALA A 29 6.04 -29.99 8.34
C ALA A 29 6.60 -28.56 8.44
N PHE A 30 7.90 -28.35 8.21
CA PHE A 30 8.51 -27.03 8.19
C PHE A 30 7.96 -26.16 7.05
N HIS A 31 7.74 -26.73 5.88
CA HIS A 31 7.11 -26.00 4.78
C HIS A 31 5.69 -25.55 5.14
N ARG A 32 4.92 -26.41 5.82
CA ARG A 32 3.56 -26.08 6.28
C ARG A 32 3.57 -24.99 7.35
N ILE A 33 4.48 -25.06 8.32
CA ILE A 33 4.64 -24.00 9.35
C ILE A 33 4.99 -22.68 8.68
N HIS A 34 5.94 -22.67 7.73
CA HIS A 34 6.30 -21.47 6.97
C HIS A 34 5.10 -20.87 6.23
N ASN A 35 4.29 -21.70 5.57
CA ASN A 35 3.10 -21.21 4.86
C ASN A 35 2.04 -20.69 5.84
N MET A 36 1.84 -21.33 7.00
CA MET A 36 0.91 -20.85 8.03
C MET A 36 1.34 -19.49 8.62
N ASP A 37 2.65 -19.31 8.86
CA ASP A 37 3.18 -18.02 9.32
C ASP A 37 2.94 -16.91 8.29
N GLN A 38 3.02 -17.23 6.99
CA GLN A 38 2.72 -16.30 5.91
C GLN A 38 1.24 -15.95 5.80
N GLU A 39 0.36 -16.95 5.84
CA GLU A 39 -1.08 -16.75 5.82
C GLU A 39 -1.52 -15.86 6.98
N ARG A 40 -1.02 -16.17 8.18
CA ARG A 40 -1.27 -15.35 9.39
C ARG A 40 -0.72 -13.93 9.24
N ALA A 41 0.46 -13.76 8.67
CA ALA A 41 1.00 -12.43 8.40
C ALA A 41 0.10 -11.63 7.44
N LEU A 42 -0.37 -12.26 6.36
CA LEU A 42 -1.28 -11.65 5.38
C LEU A 42 -2.63 -11.28 6.01
N GLU A 43 -3.20 -12.13 6.86
CA GLU A 43 -4.43 -11.84 7.60
C GLU A 43 -4.27 -10.62 8.50
N LEU A 44 -3.21 -10.58 9.32
CA LEU A 44 -2.91 -9.46 10.19
C LEU A 44 -2.65 -8.17 9.41
N MET A 45 -1.96 -8.26 8.27
CA MET A 45 -1.77 -7.12 7.37
C MET A 45 -3.09 -6.60 6.80
N ALA A 46 -3.97 -7.50 6.36
CA ALA A 46 -5.29 -7.15 5.82
C ALA A 46 -6.16 -6.46 6.88
N GLU A 47 -6.19 -6.99 8.10
CA GLU A 47 -6.88 -6.39 9.24
C GLU A 47 -6.32 -5.00 9.56
N THR A 48 -4.99 -4.89 9.64
CA THR A 48 -4.30 -3.63 9.94
C THR A 48 -4.57 -2.56 8.88
N VAL A 49 -4.51 -2.93 7.60
CA VAL A 49 -4.83 -2.03 6.47
C VAL A 49 -6.29 -1.61 6.48
N SER A 50 -7.21 -2.54 6.78
CA SER A 50 -8.64 -2.23 6.88
C SER A 50 -8.92 -1.22 7.99
N MET A 51 -8.40 -1.46 9.20
CA MET A 51 -8.52 -0.53 10.33
C MET A 51 -7.93 0.83 10.00
N GLN A 52 -6.77 0.86 9.36
CA GLN A 52 -6.13 2.12 9.01
C GLN A 52 -6.88 2.87 7.90
N ALA A 53 -7.48 2.17 6.94
CA ALA A 53 -8.30 2.78 5.90
C ALA A 53 -9.56 3.44 6.49
N ILE A 54 -10.19 2.83 7.50
CA ILE A 54 -11.32 3.43 8.22
C ILE A 54 -10.86 4.71 8.95
N LYS A 55 -9.73 4.67 9.66
CA LYS A 55 -9.17 5.86 10.32
C LYS A 55 -8.84 6.98 9.34
N SER A 56 -8.24 6.63 8.19
CA SER A 56 -7.94 7.57 7.12
C SER A 56 -9.21 8.16 6.52
N ALA A 57 -10.27 7.37 6.31
CA ALA A 57 -11.56 7.86 5.85
C ALA A 57 -12.15 8.87 6.84
N HIS A 58 -12.25 8.51 8.12
CA HIS A 58 -12.77 9.41 9.15
C HIS A 58 -11.98 10.72 9.25
N TRP A 59 -10.66 10.66 9.16
CA TRP A 59 -9.82 11.85 9.15
C TRP A 59 -10.09 12.72 7.90
N LEU A 60 -10.20 12.11 6.71
CA LEU A 60 -10.56 12.82 5.47
C LEU A 60 -11.94 13.47 5.56
N ASP A 61 -12.93 12.79 6.14
CA ASP A 61 -14.28 13.31 6.38
C ASP A 61 -14.25 14.52 7.31
N THR A 62 -13.40 14.47 8.34
CA THR A 62 -13.20 15.59 9.27
C THR A 62 -12.59 16.80 8.56
N GLN A 63 -11.54 16.61 7.77
CA GLN A 63 -10.93 17.70 6.99
C GLN A 63 -11.92 18.28 5.97
N GLU A 64 -12.66 17.41 5.28
CA GLU A 64 -13.72 17.81 4.36
C GLU A 64 -14.81 18.64 5.04
N ALA A 65 -15.29 18.23 6.23
CA ALA A 65 -16.30 18.97 6.97
C ALA A 65 -15.79 20.36 7.39
N ILE A 66 -14.53 20.46 7.85
CA ILE A 66 -13.89 21.74 8.18
C ILE A 66 -13.83 22.64 6.95
N PHE A 67 -13.33 22.12 5.81
CA PHE A 67 -13.22 22.90 4.58
C PHE A 67 -14.59 23.31 4.03
N ARG A 68 -15.58 22.41 4.04
CA ARG A 68 -16.95 22.73 3.61
C ARG A 68 -17.52 23.86 4.44
N THR A 69 -17.36 23.81 5.75
CA THR A 69 -17.83 24.86 6.67
C THR A 69 -17.12 26.18 6.38
N PHE A 70 -15.79 26.17 6.27
CA PHE A 70 -15.01 27.34 5.91
C PHE A 70 -15.44 27.95 4.56
N ALA A 71 -15.56 27.12 3.53
CA ALA A 71 -15.92 27.55 2.18
C ALA A 71 -17.35 28.09 2.05
N ALA A 72 -18.22 27.87 3.05
CA ALA A 72 -19.60 28.38 3.02
C ALA A 72 -19.65 29.91 3.16
N ASP A 73 -18.67 30.48 3.84
CA ASP A 73 -18.64 31.91 4.21
C ASP A 73 -17.76 32.75 3.27
N VAL A 74 -17.11 32.12 2.28
CA VAL A 74 -16.16 32.78 1.37
C VAL A 74 -16.86 33.26 0.11
N THR A 75 -16.76 34.56 -0.18
CA THR A 75 -17.23 35.13 -1.45
C THR A 75 -16.12 35.15 -2.52
N LEU A 76 -16.52 35.19 -3.78
CA LEU A 76 -15.60 35.29 -4.92
C LEU A 76 -14.78 36.58 -4.85
N GLU A 77 -15.40 37.70 -4.46
CA GLU A 77 -14.70 38.98 -4.30
C GLU A 77 -13.58 38.88 -3.25
N GLN A 78 -13.88 38.29 -2.08
CA GLN A 78 -12.89 38.07 -1.02
C GLN A 78 -11.78 37.13 -1.50
N ALA A 79 -12.12 36.06 -2.20
CA ALA A 79 -11.16 35.05 -2.62
C ALA A 79 -10.24 35.53 -3.76
N LEU A 80 -10.65 36.52 -4.55
CA LEU A 80 -9.85 37.11 -5.63
C LEU A 80 -9.00 38.31 -5.16
N ALA A 81 -9.36 38.96 -4.07
CA ALA A 81 -8.59 40.07 -3.50
C ALA A 81 -7.31 39.53 -2.80
N PRO A 82 -6.08 39.88 -3.24
CA PRO A 82 -4.85 39.24 -2.75
C PRO A 82 -4.65 39.30 -1.22
N ALA A 83 -4.96 40.44 -0.59
CA ALA A 83 -4.85 40.60 0.85
C ALA A 83 -5.85 39.73 1.62
N SER A 84 -7.10 39.68 1.14
CA SER A 84 -8.16 38.84 1.70
C SER A 84 -7.86 37.36 1.51
N ALA A 85 -7.33 36.95 0.35
CA ALA A 85 -7.03 35.57 0.05
C ALA A 85 -5.90 34.99 0.93
N MET A 86 -4.89 35.81 1.24
CA MET A 86 -3.85 35.45 2.22
C MET A 86 -4.43 35.29 3.64
N HIS A 87 -5.32 36.21 4.04
CA HIS A 87 -6.04 36.12 5.32
C HIS A 87 -6.90 34.85 5.39
N LEU A 88 -7.65 34.52 4.33
CA LEU A 88 -8.46 33.31 4.22
C LEU A 88 -7.62 32.04 4.38
N THR A 89 -6.44 32.00 3.78
CA THR A 89 -5.50 30.87 3.94
C THR A 89 -5.05 30.73 5.39
N THR A 90 -4.69 31.85 6.03
CA THR A 90 -4.26 31.89 7.43
C THR A 90 -5.39 31.49 8.37
N GLU A 91 -6.62 31.93 8.09
CA GLU A 91 -7.81 31.56 8.85
C GLU A 91 -8.10 30.06 8.74
N LEU A 92 -8.06 29.50 7.52
CA LEU A 92 -8.22 28.06 7.31
C LEU A 92 -7.13 27.28 8.07
N GLN A 93 -5.88 27.74 8.01
CA GLN A 93 -4.77 27.14 8.74
C GLN A 93 -4.95 27.23 10.27
N SER A 94 -5.56 28.30 10.79
CA SER A 94 -5.85 28.40 12.22
C SER A 94 -6.89 27.38 12.71
N LYS A 95 -7.82 26.98 11.83
CA LYS A 95 -8.85 25.96 12.08
C LYS A 95 -8.34 24.55 11.80
N ALA A 96 -7.49 24.41 10.78
CA ALA A 96 -6.89 23.15 10.33
C ALA A 96 -5.46 23.42 9.81
N PRO A 97 -4.42 23.28 10.65
CA PRO A 97 -3.04 23.69 10.32
C PRO A 97 -2.37 22.85 9.23
N LEU A 98 -3.05 21.84 8.72
CA LEU A 98 -2.53 20.92 7.70
C LEU A 98 -2.76 21.44 6.27
N TYR A 99 -3.61 22.46 6.11
CA TYR A 99 -3.80 23.12 4.82
C TYR A 99 -2.57 23.95 4.48
N ILE A 100 -2.00 23.72 3.31
CA ILE A 100 -0.78 24.39 2.85
C ILE A 100 -1.05 25.46 1.81
N ASP A 101 -2.19 25.36 1.12
CA ASP A 101 -2.56 26.27 0.04
C ASP A 101 -4.08 26.35 -0.10
N LEU A 102 -4.53 27.49 -0.62
CA LEU A 102 -5.91 27.77 -0.96
C LEU A 102 -5.90 28.39 -2.36
N SER A 103 -6.82 27.98 -3.21
CA SER A 103 -6.89 28.47 -4.59
C SER A 103 -8.33 28.63 -5.07
N VAL A 104 -8.51 29.59 -5.98
CA VAL A 104 -9.76 29.88 -6.67
C VAL A 104 -9.62 29.41 -8.11
N VAL A 105 -10.53 28.54 -8.55
CA VAL A 105 -10.54 27.99 -9.91
C VAL A 105 -11.89 28.31 -10.55
N ASN A 106 -11.89 28.84 -11.77
CA ASN A 106 -13.13 29.16 -12.46
C ASN A 106 -13.81 27.91 -13.07
N ASP A 107 -15.02 28.07 -13.62
CA ASP A 107 -15.77 26.99 -14.28
C ASP A 107 -15.05 26.35 -15.49
N THR A 108 -14.03 26.99 -16.06
CA THR A 108 -13.20 26.39 -17.14
C THR A 108 -12.04 25.55 -16.60
N GLY A 109 -11.83 25.55 -15.29
CA GLY A 109 -10.71 24.88 -14.63
C GLY A 109 -9.45 25.73 -14.54
N ARG A 110 -9.49 27.02 -14.88
CA ARG A 110 -8.33 27.90 -14.76
C ARG A 110 -8.22 28.47 -13.35
N THR A 111 -7.05 28.34 -12.74
CA THR A 111 -6.75 28.95 -11.44
C THR A 111 -6.64 30.45 -11.59
N LEU A 112 -7.53 31.18 -10.94
CA LEU A 112 -7.56 32.65 -10.90
C LEU A 112 -6.61 33.18 -9.81
N TRP A 113 -6.49 32.44 -8.70
CA TRP A 113 -5.60 32.75 -7.59
C TRP A 113 -5.21 31.44 -6.87
N GLY A 114 -3.98 31.32 -6.37
CA GLY A 114 -3.51 30.11 -5.69
C GLY A 114 -2.00 30.02 -5.58
N GLY A 115 -1.36 31.12 -5.16
CA GLY A 115 0.09 31.23 -5.10
C GLY A 115 0.77 30.87 -6.42
N THR A 116 1.63 29.85 -6.39
CA THR A 116 2.39 29.33 -7.55
C THR A 116 1.52 28.65 -8.60
N SER A 117 0.30 28.25 -8.24
CA SER A 117 -0.64 27.59 -9.15
C SER A 117 -1.45 28.58 -10.00
N THR A 118 -1.30 29.90 -9.80
CA THR A 118 -2.05 30.92 -10.54
C THR A 118 -1.87 30.78 -12.05
N GLY A 119 -2.97 30.70 -12.79
CA GLY A 119 -2.99 30.49 -14.24
C GLY A 119 -2.96 29.03 -14.69
N SER A 120 -2.77 28.06 -13.78
CA SER A 120 -2.79 26.63 -14.10
C SER A 120 -4.15 26.18 -14.63
N MET A 121 -4.15 25.14 -15.48
CA MET A 121 -5.36 24.60 -16.11
C MET A 121 -5.70 23.22 -15.56
N HIS A 122 -6.87 23.11 -14.93
CA HIS A 122 -7.37 21.93 -14.24
C HIS A 122 -8.58 21.27 -14.91
N GLY A 123 -9.11 21.83 -16.02
CA GLY A 123 -10.34 21.33 -16.66
C GLY A 123 -10.32 19.83 -17.02
N ASN A 124 -9.13 19.27 -17.25
CA ASN A 124 -8.96 17.85 -17.56
C ASN A 124 -8.76 16.95 -16.33
N PHE A 125 -8.50 17.53 -15.15
CA PHE A 125 -8.17 16.79 -13.94
C PHE A 125 -9.44 16.14 -13.37
N LEU A 126 -9.28 14.92 -12.83
CA LEU A 126 -10.40 14.15 -12.29
C LEU A 126 -11.08 14.88 -11.12
N TRP A 127 -10.30 15.51 -10.23
CA TRP A 127 -10.87 16.27 -9.10
C TRP A 127 -11.79 17.39 -9.58
N PHE A 128 -11.43 18.07 -10.68
CA PHE A 128 -12.23 19.17 -11.22
C PHE A 128 -13.53 18.66 -11.82
N LYS A 129 -13.45 17.55 -12.56
CA LYS A 129 -14.61 16.84 -13.11
C LYS A 129 -15.53 16.26 -12.02
N ASP A 130 -14.95 15.86 -10.88
CA ASP A 130 -15.71 15.35 -9.74
C ASP A 130 -16.40 16.48 -8.97
N ALA A 131 -15.73 17.62 -8.79
CA ALA A 131 -16.24 18.78 -8.06
C ALA A 131 -17.27 19.61 -8.85
N THR A 132 -17.39 19.42 -10.17
CA THR A 132 -18.27 20.24 -11.02
C THR A 132 -19.76 19.90 -10.88
N GLY A 133 -20.10 18.78 -10.22
CA GLY A 133 -21.49 18.45 -9.89
C GLY A 133 -22.05 19.25 -8.71
N PRO A 134 -23.38 19.45 -8.64
CA PRO A 134 -24.03 20.12 -7.51
C PRO A 134 -23.78 19.34 -6.21
N ASP A 135 -23.38 20.07 -5.15
CA ASP A 135 -23.01 19.54 -3.82
C ASP A 135 -21.89 18.49 -3.81
N ARG A 136 -21.18 18.33 -4.92
CA ARG A 136 -20.08 17.38 -5.01
C ARG A 136 -18.79 17.99 -4.49
N PHE A 137 -18.18 17.23 -3.60
CA PHE A 137 -16.86 17.50 -3.08
C PHE A 137 -15.87 16.56 -3.73
N ALA A 138 -14.80 17.12 -4.28
CA ALA A 138 -13.66 16.30 -4.68
C ALA A 138 -12.67 16.23 -3.53
N GLY A 139 -12.60 15.06 -2.90
CA GLY A 139 -11.63 14.70 -1.86
C GLY A 139 -10.76 13.55 -2.35
N GLY A 140 -9.45 13.75 -2.48
CA GLY A 140 -8.55 12.67 -2.93
C GLY A 140 -7.09 13.07 -3.01
N ILE A 141 -6.24 12.09 -3.32
CA ILE A 141 -4.79 12.29 -3.45
C ILE A 141 -4.44 12.52 -4.92
N TYR A 142 -3.74 13.62 -5.18
CA TYR A 142 -3.33 14.03 -6.51
C TYR A 142 -1.86 14.47 -6.50
N PRO A 143 -1.10 14.19 -7.56
CA PRO A 143 0.23 14.77 -7.70
C PRO A 143 0.12 16.28 -7.95
N ALA A 144 0.86 17.08 -7.18
CA ALA A 144 1.09 18.49 -7.46
C ALA A 144 2.05 18.65 -8.65
N PRO A 145 2.15 19.88 -9.23
CA PRO A 145 3.06 20.15 -10.34
C PRO A 145 4.54 19.83 -10.06
N ASP A 146 4.96 19.90 -8.80
CA ASP A 146 6.30 19.52 -8.33
C ASP A 146 6.49 18.00 -8.10
N GLY A 147 5.45 17.21 -8.39
CA GLY A 147 5.42 15.77 -8.17
C GLY A 147 5.12 15.35 -6.74
N THR A 148 4.96 16.30 -5.80
CA THR A 148 4.64 15.98 -4.41
C THR A 148 3.17 15.53 -4.28
N PRO A 149 2.88 14.55 -3.43
CA PRO A 149 1.52 14.11 -3.20
C PRO A 149 0.73 15.12 -2.36
N ARG A 150 -0.40 15.58 -2.87
CA ARG A 150 -1.31 16.48 -2.15
C ARG A 150 -2.69 15.85 -1.99
N ILE A 151 -3.31 16.10 -0.86
CA ILE A 151 -4.72 15.81 -0.63
C ILE A 151 -5.49 17.07 -1.00
N LEU A 152 -6.37 16.95 -1.98
CA LEU A 152 -7.15 18.07 -2.49
C LEU A 152 -8.58 17.99 -1.98
N PHE A 153 -9.08 19.14 -1.58
CA PHE A 153 -10.45 19.37 -1.16
C PHE A 153 -11.01 20.50 -2.00
N SER A 154 -12.12 20.28 -2.70
CA SER A 154 -12.72 21.32 -3.55
C SER A 154 -14.23 21.38 -3.39
N ARG A 155 -14.75 22.61 -3.32
CA ARG A 155 -16.17 22.92 -3.29
C ARG A 155 -16.50 23.87 -4.43
N ARG A 156 -17.51 23.51 -5.23
CA ARG A 156 -18.11 24.44 -6.20
C ARG A 156 -19.03 25.41 -5.47
N LEU A 157 -18.88 26.68 -5.77
CA LEU A 157 -19.64 27.81 -5.27
C LEU A 157 -20.27 28.53 -6.47
N THR A 158 -21.34 29.28 -6.23
CA THR A 158 -22.02 30.04 -7.27
C THR A 158 -22.37 31.40 -6.72
N GLU A 159 -21.95 32.45 -7.41
CA GLU A 159 -22.19 33.83 -7.04
C GLU A 159 -22.57 34.60 -8.31
N GLU A 160 -23.69 35.33 -8.27
CA GLU A 160 -24.21 36.08 -9.42
C GLU A 160 -24.34 35.24 -10.72
N GLY A 161 -24.68 33.95 -10.58
CA GLY A 161 -24.81 33.03 -11.71
C GLY A 161 -23.49 32.55 -12.32
N ARG A 162 -22.34 32.89 -11.73
CA ARG A 162 -21.02 32.39 -12.12
C ARG A 162 -20.59 31.29 -11.16
N GLY A 163 -20.24 30.13 -11.70
CA GLY A 163 -19.66 29.05 -10.93
C GLY A 163 -18.15 29.24 -10.78
N TRP A 164 -17.66 28.84 -9.62
CA TRP A 164 -16.23 28.80 -9.32
C TRP A 164 -15.98 27.76 -8.24
N HIS A 165 -14.72 27.42 -8.01
CA HIS A 165 -14.30 26.41 -7.07
C HIS A 165 -13.34 27.04 -6.07
N LEU A 166 -13.63 26.88 -4.79
CA LEU A 166 -12.62 27.03 -3.76
C LEU A 166 -11.93 25.68 -3.57
N ARG A 167 -10.60 25.68 -3.61
CA ARG A 167 -9.77 24.48 -3.52
C ARG A 167 -8.75 24.64 -2.40
N GLY A 168 -8.80 23.77 -1.41
CA GLY A 168 -7.79 23.65 -0.36
C GLY A 168 -6.88 22.47 -0.63
N GLU A 169 -5.59 22.66 -0.38
CA GLU A 169 -4.59 21.60 -0.45
C GLU A 169 -4.06 21.26 0.94
N VAL A 170 -3.90 19.97 1.21
CA VAL A 170 -3.24 19.43 2.40
C VAL A 170 -2.04 18.60 1.95
N ASP A 171 -0.92 18.69 2.65
CA ASP A 171 0.23 17.83 2.39
C ASP A 171 -0.12 16.37 2.71
N ALA A 172 0.10 15.43 1.78
CA ALA A 172 -0.20 14.02 2.03
C ALA A 172 0.66 13.41 3.15
N THR A 173 1.78 14.03 3.52
CA THR A 173 2.57 13.67 4.72
C THR A 173 1.81 13.89 6.03
N ALA A 174 0.78 14.75 6.04
CA ALA A 174 -0.10 14.86 7.20
C ALA A 174 -0.84 13.53 7.46
N LEU A 175 -1.26 12.86 6.38
CA LEU A 175 -1.89 11.54 6.47
C LEU A 175 -0.86 10.45 6.82
N SER A 176 0.41 10.59 6.40
CA SER A 176 1.45 9.64 6.81
C SER A 176 1.65 9.65 8.32
N THR A 177 1.62 10.82 8.98
CA THR A 177 1.74 10.94 10.44
C THR A 177 0.64 10.19 11.19
N LEU A 178 -0.58 10.09 10.62
CA LEU A 178 -1.69 9.30 11.17
C LEU A 178 -1.47 7.78 11.00
N ILE A 179 -0.70 7.38 9.99
CA ILE A 179 -0.47 5.99 9.59
C ILE A 179 0.84 5.43 10.19
N SER A 180 1.85 6.28 10.39
CA SER A 180 3.23 5.90 10.73
C SER A 180 3.45 5.58 12.21
N SER A 181 2.42 5.49 13.05
CA SER A 181 2.58 5.01 14.43
C SER A 181 2.98 3.51 14.52
N THR A 182 3.10 2.84 13.37
CA THR A 182 3.54 1.44 13.23
C THR A 182 4.82 1.40 12.39
N GLU A 183 5.98 1.54 13.04
CA GLU A 183 7.30 1.73 12.42
C GLU A 183 7.82 0.53 11.57
N ALA A 184 7.17 -0.64 11.61
CA ALA A 184 7.69 -1.86 11.00
C ALA A 184 7.24 -2.12 9.55
N ALA A 185 6.35 -1.31 8.97
CA ALA A 185 5.71 -1.60 7.69
C ALA A 185 5.80 -0.46 6.67
N GLY A 186 6.02 -0.81 5.39
CA GLY A 186 6.06 0.15 4.29
C GLY A 186 4.65 0.52 3.84
N TRP A 187 4.15 1.67 4.30
CA TRP A 187 2.83 2.16 3.93
C TRP A 187 2.82 2.93 2.62
N VAL A 188 1.77 2.70 1.83
CA VAL A 188 1.60 3.27 0.49
C VAL A 188 0.17 3.75 0.30
N LEU A 189 0.03 4.97 -0.19
CA LEU A 189 -1.26 5.47 -0.69
C LEU A 189 -1.27 5.39 -2.21
N VAL A 190 -2.37 4.90 -2.76
CA VAL A 190 -2.54 4.81 -4.22
C VAL A 190 -3.78 5.63 -4.59
N GLY A 191 -3.57 6.77 -5.23
CA GLY A 191 -4.67 7.58 -5.77
C GLY A 191 -5.25 6.96 -7.05
N ALA A 192 -6.54 7.18 -7.33
CA ALA A 192 -7.24 6.55 -8.45
C ALA A 192 -6.66 6.80 -9.86
N GLN A 193 -5.87 7.85 -10.05
CA GLN A 193 -5.16 8.12 -11.31
C GLN A 193 -3.70 8.54 -11.13
N GLY A 194 -3.16 8.38 -9.92
CA GLY A 194 -1.81 8.82 -9.58
C GLY A 194 -0.82 7.65 -9.50
N PRO A 195 0.49 7.93 -9.54
CA PRO A 195 1.48 6.96 -9.09
C PRO A 195 1.18 6.58 -7.63
N ALA A 196 1.48 5.33 -7.25
CA ALA A 196 1.51 4.97 -5.85
C ALA A 196 2.52 5.87 -5.12
N ILE A 197 2.18 6.31 -3.92
CA ILE A 197 2.96 7.27 -3.14
C ILE A 197 3.38 6.55 -1.86
N SER A 198 4.68 6.37 -1.69
CA SER A 198 5.26 5.87 -0.46
C SER A 198 5.09 6.92 0.63
N LEU A 199 4.36 6.58 1.70
CA LEU A 199 4.12 7.50 2.81
C LEU A 199 5.29 7.59 3.79
N ALA A 200 6.11 6.55 3.87
CA ALA A 200 7.14 6.42 4.88
C ALA A 200 8.56 6.78 4.36
N GLY A 201 8.72 7.25 3.13
CA GLY A 201 10.05 7.37 2.50
C GLY A 201 10.82 6.03 2.39
N MET A 202 10.21 4.91 2.80
CA MET A 202 10.82 3.59 2.98
C MET A 202 10.58 2.62 1.82
N ILE A 203 10.09 3.10 0.67
CA ILE A 203 10.14 2.30 -0.56
C ILE A 203 11.31 2.79 -1.40
N PRO A 204 12.52 2.22 -1.21
CA PRO A 204 13.69 2.57 -2.00
C PRO A 204 13.61 2.06 -3.44
N ASN A 205 12.49 1.46 -3.87
CA ASN A 205 12.36 0.82 -5.17
C ASN A 205 11.17 1.35 -5.97
N PRO A 206 11.40 2.22 -6.97
CA PRO A 206 10.38 2.70 -7.90
C PRO A 206 9.61 1.57 -8.61
N GLY A 207 10.24 0.41 -8.81
CA GLY A 207 9.61 -0.77 -9.39
C GLY A 207 8.55 -1.42 -8.49
N LEU A 208 8.66 -1.24 -7.17
CA LEU A 208 7.64 -1.69 -6.22
C LEU A 208 6.41 -0.78 -6.29
N THR A 209 6.62 0.52 -6.37
CA THR A 209 5.56 1.54 -6.54
C THR A 209 4.70 1.30 -7.78
N LEU A 210 5.33 1.03 -8.93
CA LEU A 210 4.63 0.69 -10.18
C LEU A 210 3.78 -0.59 -10.04
N ARG A 211 4.35 -1.64 -9.45
CA ARG A 211 3.66 -2.92 -9.24
C ARG A 211 2.55 -2.84 -8.21
N LEU A 212 2.63 -1.92 -7.24
CA LEU A 212 1.55 -1.64 -6.31
C LEU A 212 0.40 -0.90 -6.99
N GLY A 213 0.71 0.03 -7.89
CA GLY A 213 -0.30 0.63 -8.76
C GLY A 213 -1.04 -0.40 -9.61
N GLU A 214 -0.32 -1.40 -10.15
CA GLU A 214 -0.92 -2.53 -10.87
C GLU A 214 -1.72 -3.46 -9.96
N ALA A 215 -1.18 -3.83 -8.79
CA ALA A 215 -1.88 -4.68 -7.82
C ALA A 215 -3.16 -4.03 -7.30
N CYS A 216 -3.19 -2.69 -7.16
CA CYS A 216 -4.40 -1.96 -6.78
C CYS A 216 -5.41 -1.78 -7.94
N ARG A 217 -5.10 -2.26 -9.16
CA ARG A 217 -6.10 -2.43 -10.23
C ARG A 217 -6.88 -3.73 -10.09
N GLU A 218 -6.41 -4.66 -9.27
CA GLU A 218 -7.19 -5.85 -8.91
C GLU A 218 -8.36 -5.45 -8.00
N PRO A 219 -9.43 -6.26 -7.94
CA PRO A 219 -10.52 -6.04 -7.00
C PRO A 219 -9.98 -5.99 -5.57
N LEU A 220 -10.28 -4.91 -4.86
CA LEU A 220 -9.98 -4.74 -3.44
C LEU A 220 -11.16 -5.23 -2.58
N PRO A 221 -10.93 -5.73 -1.36
CA PRO A 221 -9.65 -5.83 -0.64
C PRO A 221 -8.75 -6.95 -1.19
N LEU A 222 -7.43 -6.75 -1.08
CA LEU A 222 -6.41 -7.68 -1.55
C LEU A 222 -5.40 -7.98 -0.46
N ALA A 223 -5.01 -9.25 -0.29
CA ALA A 223 -3.86 -9.66 0.49
C ALA A 223 -3.14 -10.79 -0.25
N LYS A 224 -1.92 -10.56 -0.71
CA LYS A 224 -1.18 -11.55 -1.49
C LYS A 224 0.33 -11.46 -1.34
N ARG A 225 0.97 -12.55 -1.71
CA ARG A 225 2.42 -12.64 -1.90
C ARG A 225 2.81 -12.22 -3.32
N LEU A 226 3.85 -11.41 -3.43
CA LEU A 226 4.51 -11.07 -4.67
C LEU A 226 5.69 -12.04 -4.94
N ASN A 227 5.98 -12.28 -6.23
CA ASN A 227 7.03 -13.23 -6.66
C ASN A 227 8.45 -12.87 -6.18
N ASN A 228 8.66 -11.64 -5.72
CA ASN A 228 9.94 -11.14 -5.22
C ASN A 228 10.08 -11.27 -3.68
N GLY A 229 9.20 -12.03 -3.02
CA GLY A 229 9.27 -12.23 -1.57
C GLY A 229 8.79 -11.02 -0.77
N TRP A 230 7.81 -10.30 -1.29
CA TRP A 230 7.11 -9.24 -0.57
C TRP A 230 5.66 -9.65 -0.33
N LEU A 231 5.12 -9.27 0.81
CA LEU A 231 3.70 -9.37 1.11
C LEU A 231 3.05 -8.01 0.89
N VAL A 232 1.85 -7.99 0.32
CA VAL A 232 1.06 -6.79 0.11
C VAL A 232 -0.35 -7.03 0.60
N ALA A 233 -0.86 -6.11 1.42
CA ALA A 233 -2.28 -5.99 1.68
C ALA A 233 -2.75 -4.60 1.27
N ALA A 234 -3.92 -4.51 0.66
CA ALA A 234 -4.49 -3.27 0.17
C ALA A 234 -6.02 -3.27 0.33
N THR A 235 -6.58 -2.09 0.58
CA THR A 235 -8.02 -1.88 0.62
C THR A 235 -8.39 -0.50 0.09
N ASN A 236 -9.63 -0.34 -0.37
CA ASN A 236 -10.14 0.98 -0.70
C ASN A 236 -10.36 1.78 0.58
N ILE A 237 -10.05 3.07 0.53
CA ILE A 237 -10.58 4.01 1.51
C ILE A 237 -12.06 4.24 1.13
N PRO A 238 -13.02 3.89 1.99
CA PRO A 238 -14.46 3.98 1.66
C PRO A 238 -14.83 5.35 1.11
N GLU A 239 -15.66 5.37 0.05
CA GLU A 239 -16.16 6.58 -0.61
C GLU A 239 -15.09 7.51 -1.20
N ARG A 240 -13.82 7.10 -1.12
CA ARG A 240 -12.71 7.83 -1.70
C ARG A 240 -12.19 7.09 -2.91
N LYS A 241 -11.78 7.84 -3.92
CA LYS A 241 -11.07 7.33 -5.10
C LYS A 241 -9.59 7.09 -4.76
N THR A 242 -9.33 6.37 -3.67
CA THR A 242 -7.99 6.15 -3.11
C THR A 242 -7.95 4.78 -2.44
N ALA A 243 -6.85 4.06 -2.61
CA ALA A 243 -6.56 2.84 -1.88
C ALA A 243 -5.41 3.07 -0.89
N LEU A 244 -5.45 2.35 0.22
CA LEU A 244 -4.36 2.24 1.18
C LEU A 244 -3.76 0.84 1.07
N ALA A 245 -2.45 0.77 1.00
CA ALA A 245 -1.71 -0.48 0.97
C ALA A 245 -0.59 -0.49 2.02
N VAL A 246 -0.32 -1.67 2.54
CA VAL A 246 0.86 -1.95 3.35
C VAL A 246 1.69 -3.04 2.68
N VAL A 247 2.99 -2.85 2.73
CA VAL A 247 3.96 -3.72 2.08
C VAL A 247 5.04 -4.06 3.07
N MET A 248 5.36 -5.33 3.19
CA MET A 248 6.44 -5.79 4.06
C MET A 248 7.23 -6.91 3.39
N PRO A 249 8.53 -7.04 3.68
CA PRO A 249 9.29 -8.20 3.23
C PRO A 249 8.67 -9.47 3.80
N GLU A 250 8.69 -10.54 3.02
CA GLU A 250 8.35 -11.88 3.51
C GLU A 250 9.21 -12.17 4.75
N PRO A 251 8.60 -12.57 5.88
CA PRO A 251 9.37 -12.83 7.09
C PRO A 251 10.44 -13.88 6.77
N SER A 252 11.71 -13.52 7.02
CA SER A 252 12.83 -14.43 6.84
C SER A 252 12.75 -15.49 7.94
N THR A 253 11.96 -16.54 7.73
CA THR A 253 11.90 -17.62 8.70
C THR A 253 13.10 -18.56 8.48
N PRO A 254 13.73 -19.06 9.57
CA PRO A 254 14.75 -20.09 9.44
C PRO A 254 14.17 -21.38 8.82
N TYR A 255 12.84 -21.56 8.88
CA TYR A 255 12.14 -22.76 8.42
C TYR A 255 12.26 -23.00 6.92
N LYS A 256 12.32 -21.95 6.09
CA LYS A 256 12.52 -22.09 4.64
C LYS A 256 13.85 -22.78 4.31
N ASN A 257 14.93 -22.36 4.98
CA ASN A 257 16.26 -22.93 4.77
C ASN A 257 16.39 -24.32 5.40
N ILE A 258 15.78 -24.55 6.56
CA ILE A 258 15.75 -25.85 7.23
C ILE A 258 14.98 -26.88 6.39
N GLY A 259 13.79 -26.53 5.89
CA GLY A 259 13.00 -27.44 5.03
C GLY A 259 13.74 -27.84 3.75
N LEU A 260 14.41 -26.89 3.11
CA LEU A 260 15.25 -27.17 1.94
C LEU A 260 16.43 -28.09 2.29
N ALA A 261 17.15 -27.80 3.38
CA ALA A 261 18.27 -28.63 3.84
C ALA A 261 17.84 -30.07 4.17
N LEU A 262 16.70 -30.23 4.84
CA LEU A 262 16.12 -31.55 5.15
C LEU A 262 15.73 -32.31 3.88
N THR A 263 15.18 -31.62 2.89
CA THR A 263 14.85 -32.21 1.57
C THR A 263 16.11 -32.70 0.86
N ILE A 264 17.18 -31.90 0.86
CA ILE A 264 18.49 -32.28 0.29
C ILE A 264 19.06 -33.49 1.03
N MET A 265 19.05 -33.49 2.37
CA MET A 265 19.55 -34.62 3.16
C MET A 265 18.74 -35.91 2.93
N ALA A 266 17.41 -35.80 2.79
CA ALA A 266 16.55 -36.94 2.45
C ALA A 266 16.92 -37.55 1.09
N ALA A 267 17.17 -36.71 0.08
CA ALA A 267 17.60 -37.14 -1.25
C ALA A 267 18.98 -37.81 -1.23
N VAL A 268 19.95 -37.25 -0.48
CA VAL A 268 21.28 -37.85 -0.30
C VAL A 268 21.19 -39.23 0.37
N CYS A 269 20.36 -39.39 1.40
CA CYS A 269 20.14 -40.67 2.06
C CYS A 269 19.59 -41.74 1.11
N LEU A 270 18.63 -41.38 0.24
CA LEU A 270 18.07 -42.31 -0.76
C LEU A 270 19.08 -42.70 -1.82
N ALA A 271 19.83 -41.72 -2.34
CA ALA A 271 20.89 -41.98 -3.31
C ALA A 271 21.94 -42.94 -2.74
N TYR A 272 22.36 -42.72 -1.49
CA TYR A 272 23.33 -43.58 -0.82
C TYR A 272 22.79 -44.98 -0.51
N ALA A 273 21.52 -45.10 -0.10
CA ALA A 273 20.85 -46.40 0.07
C ALA A 273 20.81 -47.19 -1.25
N GLY A 274 20.49 -46.51 -2.36
CA GLY A 274 20.53 -47.07 -3.71
C GLY A 274 21.93 -47.57 -4.09
N TYR A 275 22.97 -46.77 -3.81
CA TYR A 275 24.36 -47.15 -4.03
C TYR A 275 24.77 -48.40 -3.24
N ILE A 276 24.46 -48.46 -1.95
CA ILE A 276 24.76 -49.63 -1.10
C ILE A 276 24.07 -50.88 -1.65
N ARG A 277 22.80 -50.75 -2.04
CA ARG A 277 22.03 -51.87 -2.61
C ARG A 277 22.64 -52.35 -3.93
N ALA A 278 22.99 -51.44 -4.84
CA ALA A 278 23.62 -51.78 -6.12
C ALA A 278 24.98 -52.45 -5.93
N ARG A 279 25.79 -51.97 -4.98
CA ARG A 279 27.10 -52.57 -4.66
C ARG A 279 26.97 -53.95 -4.03
N ALA A 280 25.96 -54.18 -3.19
CA ALA A 280 25.68 -55.49 -2.58
C ALA A 280 25.15 -56.53 -3.58
N LEU A 281 24.62 -56.11 -4.74
CA LEU A 281 24.20 -57.02 -5.82
C LEU A 281 25.35 -57.43 -6.74
N LYS A 282 26.40 -56.60 -6.83
CA LYS A 282 27.59 -56.87 -7.66
C LYS A 282 28.61 -57.80 -6.97
N ASN A 283 28.51 -57.97 -5.66
CA ASN A 283 29.44 -58.73 -4.80
C ASN A 283 28.77 -59.96 -4.18
#